data_AF-A0A369BMT0-F1
#
_entry.id   AF-A0A369BMT0-F1
#
_cell.length_a   1.000
_cell.length_b   1.000
_cell.length_c   1.000
_cell.angle_alpha   90.00
_cell.angle_beta   90.00
_cell.angle_gamma   90.00
#
_symmetry.space_group_name_H-M   'P 1'
#
loop_
_entity.id
_entity.type
_entity.pdbx_description
1 polymer ?
#
loop_
_entity_poly.entity_id
_entity_poly.type
_entity_poly.pdbx_seq_one_letter_code
_entity_poly.pdbx_strand_id
1 'polypeptide(L)' 'MKNLHGSVTIGLREKETNKVIAIYPYTPDENDSDKDIEDKVKFWFYQQSCSAEEKLKECYVDVIEQSELVH' A
#
# COMPACT_ATOMS: atom_id res chain seq x y z
N MET A 1 1.00 10.34 12.59
CA MET A 1 0.04 9.57 11.78
C MET A 1 0.10 10.18 10.39
N LYS A 2 0.50 9.42 9.38
CA LYS A 2 0.54 9.90 7.98
C LYS A 2 -0.89 9.82 7.44
N ASN A 3 -1.35 10.85 6.73
CA ASN A 3 -2.68 10.84 6.11
C ASN A 3 -2.64 10.01 4.83
N LEU A 4 -3.49 8.98 4.72
CA LEU A 4 -3.65 8.18 3.51
C LEU A 4 -4.68 8.77 2.52
N HIS A 5 -5.20 9.96 2.80
CA HIS A 5 -6.27 10.60 2.02
C HIS A 5 -5.72 11.55 0.95
N GLY A 6 -6.38 11.61 -0.22
CA GLY A 6 -6.10 12.56 -1.30
C GLY A 6 -5.43 11.95 -2.55
N SER A 7 -4.88 12.79 -3.44
CA SER A 7 -4.10 12.38 -4.63
C SER A 7 -2.71 11.86 -4.25
N VAL A 8 -2.66 10.91 -3.33
CA VAL A 8 -1.43 10.26 -2.87
C VAL A 8 -1.37 8.84 -3.42
N THR A 9 -0.17 8.42 -3.81
CA THR A 9 0.05 7.04 -4.24
C THR A 9 0.20 6.18 -2.99
N ILE A 10 -0.53 5.07 -2.90
CA ILE A 10 -0.43 4.13 -1.78
C ILE A 10 0.17 2.83 -2.28
N GLY A 11 0.97 2.19 -1.44
CA GLY A 11 1.61 0.93 -1.79
C GLY A 11 1.90 0.08 -0.58
N LEU A 12 2.34 -1.14 -0.85
CA LEU A 12 2.87 -2.06 0.15
C LEU A 12 4.38 -1.90 0.21
N ARG A 13 4.88 -1.68 1.41
CA ARG A 13 6.30 -1.73 1.75
C ARG A 13 6.61 -2.98 2.55
N GLU A 14 7.74 -3.59 2.25
CA GLU A 14 8.28 -4.67 3.05
C GLU A 14 8.94 -4.09 4.32
N LYS A 15 8.65 -4.68 5.48
CA LYS A 15 9.19 -4.22 6.78
C LYS A 15 10.70 -4.38 6.88
N GLU A 16 11.24 -5.46 6.30
CA GLU A 16 12.65 -5.78 6.38
C GLU A 16 13.52 -4.83 5.55
N THR A 17 13.14 -4.60 4.29
CA THR A 17 13.96 -3.79 3.36
C THR A 17 13.47 -2.36 3.20
N ASN A 18 12.28 -2.03 3.73
CA ASN A 18 11.58 -0.76 3.53
C ASN A 18 11.29 -0.44 2.04
N LYS A 19 11.41 -1.44 1.17
CA LYS A 19 11.20 -1.28 -0.28
C LYS A 19 9.74 -1.40 -0.61
N VAL A 20 9.32 -0.63 -1.61
CA VAL A 20 8.00 -0.74 -2.23
C VAL A 20 7.96 -2.03 -3.03
N ILE A 21 7.11 -2.96 -2.61
CA ILE A 21 6.94 -4.25 -3.30
C ILE A 21 5.73 -4.25 -4.24
N ALA A 22 4.76 -3.37 -3.98
CA ALA A 22 3.58 -3.22 -4.82
C ALA A 22 3.01 -1.81 -4.67
N ILE A 23 2.49 -1.27 -5.78
CA ILE A 23 1.82 0.03 -5.82
C ILE A 23 0.35 -0.23 -6.09
N TYR A 24 -0.50 0.31 -5.24
CA TYR A 24 -1.94 0.23 -5.42
C TYR A 24 -2.34 1.15 -6.59
N PRO A 25 -2.91 0.60 -7.68
CA PRO A 25 -3.16 1.37 -8.90
C PRO A 25 -4.42 2.25 -8.80
N TYR A 26 -5.19 2.13 -7.72
CA TYR A 26 -6.40 2.90 -7.49
C TYR A 26 -6.15 4.02 -6.49
N THR A 27 -6.88 5.11 -6.65
CA THR A 27 -6.86 6.21 -5.68
C THR A 27 -7.76 5.85 -4.49
N PRO A 28 -7.27 5.93 -3.24
CA PRO A 28 -8.10 5.75 -2.05
C PRO A 28 -9.23 6.78 -2.03
N ASP A 29 -10.41 6.38 -1.53
CA ASP A 29 -11.51 7.32 -1.37
C ASP A 29 -11.22 8.27 -0.21
N GLU A 30 -11.63 9.53 -0.35
CA GLU A 30 -11.46 10.57 0.67
C GLU A 30 -12.26 10.25 1.94
N ASN A 31 -13.30 9.43 1.80
CA ASN A 31 -14.18 9.00 2.90
C ASN A 31 -13.73 7.68 3.56
N ASP A 32 -12.77 6.95 2.97
CA ASP A 32 -12.25 5.73 3.58
C ASP A 32 -11.38 6.06 4.78
N SER A 33 -11.49 5.31 5.88
CA SER A 33 -10.51 5.47 6.97
C SER A 33 -9.17 4.86 6.57
N ASP A 34 -8.08 5.23 7.24
CA ASP A 34 -6.76 4.64 6.98
C ASP A 34 -6.81 3.10 7.00
N LYS A 35 -7.59 2.53 7.93
CA LYS A 35 -7.81 1.08 8.05
C LYS A 35 -8.54 0.48 6.84
N ASP A 36 -9.55 1.16 6.29
CA ASP A 36 -10.28 0.69 5.11
C ASP A 36 -9.36 0.67 3.89
N ILE A 37 -8.54 1.71 3.75
CA ILE A 37 -7.52 1.81 2.71
C ILE A 37 -6.51 0.66 2.86
N GLU A 38 -6.01 0.41 4.07
CA GLU A 38 -5.11 -0.71 4.33
C GLU A 38 -5.72 -2.05 3.90
N ASP A 39 -6.97 -2.31 4.28
CA ASP A 39 -7.65 -3.57 3.97
C ASP A 39 -7.85 -3.73 2.45
N LYS A 40 -8.27 -2.66 1.75
CA LYS A 40 -8.41 -2.63 0.29
C LYS A 40 -7.10 -2.94 -0.44
N VAL A 41 -6.01 -2.31 -0.01
CA VAL A 41 -4.68 -2.50 -0.62
C VAL A 41 -4.18 -3.92 -0.37
N LYS A 42 -4.30 -4.42 0.86
CA LYS A 42 -3.89 -5.79 1.22
C LYS A 42 -4.73 -6.83 0.48
N PHE A 43 -6.04 -6.63 0.39
CA PHE A 43 -6.96 -7.48 -0.35
C PHE A 43 -6.62 -7.51 -1.83
N TRP A 44 -6.40 -6.36 -2.46
CA TRP A 44 -5.98 -6.27 -3.86
C TRP A 44 -4.66 -7.02 -4.12
N PHE A 45 -3.67 -6.84 -3.26
CA PHE A 45 -2.38 -7.53 -3.38
C PHE A 45 -2.52 -9.04 -3.17
N TYR A 46 -3.40 -9.46 -2.26
CA TYR A 46 -3.75 -10.86 -2.08
C TYR A 46 -4.38 -11.46 -3.34
N GLN A 47 -5.28 -10.74 -4.00
CA GLN A 47 -5.87 -11.17 -5.28
C GLN A 47 -4.84 -11.29 -6.41
N GLN A 48 -3.75 -10.50 -6.37
CA GLN A 48 -2.66 -10.56 -7.37
C GLN A 48 -1.76 -11.80 -7.21
N SER A 49 -1.64 -12.38 -6.02
CA SER A 49 -0.77 -13.55 -5.79
C SER A 49 -1.23 -14.39 -4.60
N CYS A 50 -1.49 -15.67 -4.83
CA CYS A 50 -1.89 -16.61 -3.77
C CYS A 50 -0.82 -16.76 -2.65
N SER A 51 0.46 -16.54 -2.98
CA SER A 51 1.58 -16.50 -2.01
C SER A 51 1.73 -15.16 -1.27
N ALA A 52 0.80 -14.22 -1.46
CA ALA A 52 0.85 -12.91 -0.83
C ALA A 52 0.50 -12.95 0.66
N GLU A 53 -0.14 -14.00 1.18
CA GLU A 53 -0.54 -14.05 2.59
C GLU A 53 0.65 -13.98 3.56
N GLU A 54 1.73 -14.69 3.24
CA GLU A 54 2.96 -14.67 4.02
C GLU A 54 3.65 -13.31 3.89
N LYS A 55 3.77 -12.80 2.66
CA LYS A 55 4.33 -11.47 2.39
C LYS A 55 3.55 -10.35 3.05
N LEU A 56 2.23 -10.44 3.14
CA LEU A 56 1.38 -9.43 3.78
C LEU A 56 1.67 -9.29 5.27
N LYS A 57 2.10 -10.35 5.96
CA LYS A 57 2.52 -10.27 7.37
C LYS A 57 3.81 -9.47 7.51
N GLU A 58 4.69 -9.59 6.52
CA GLU A 58 5.98 -8.91 6.43
C GLU A 58 5.88 -7.54 5.77
N CYS A 59 4.71 -7.14 5.31
CA CYS A 59 4.48 -5.86 4.65
C CYS A 59 3.54 -4.95 5.46
N TYR A 60 3.57 -3.66 5.13
CA TYR A 60 2.66 -2.65 5.65
C TYR A 60 2.28 -1.68 4.54
N VAL A 61 1.10 -1.09 4.66
CA VAL A 61 0.60 -0.11 3.69
C VAL A 61 1.13 1.26 4.10
N ASP A 62 1.73 1.97 3.16
CA ASP A 62 2.27 3.31 3.39
C ASP A 62 2.09 4.18 2.14
N VAL A 63 2.18 5.50 2.33
CA VAL A 63 2.20 6.44 1.22
C VAL A 63 3.52 6.31 0.47
N ILE A 64 3.42 6.16 -0.85
CA ILE A 64 4.54 6.22 -1.78
C ILE A 64 4.59 7.64 -2.31
N GLU A 65 5.57 8.41 -1.86
CA GLU A 65 5.78 9.75 -2.41
C GLU A 65 6.29 9.63 -3.85
N GLN A 66 5.75 10.44 -4.77
CA GLN A 66 6.18 10.39 -6.16
C GLN A 66 7.67 10.72 -6.34
N SER A 67 8.29 11.44 -5.40
CA SER A 67 9.73 11.70 -5.42
C SER A 67 10.58 10.43 -5.26
N GLU A 68 10.02 9.33 -4.75
CA GLU A 68 10.70 8.04 -4.63
C GLU A 68 10.58 7.18 -5.92
N LEU A 69 9.70 7.57 -6.85
CA LEU A 69 9.47 6.84 -8.11
C LEU A 69 10.26 7.42 -9.30
N VAL A 70 10.95 8.54 -9.11
CA VAL A 70 11.85 9.15 -10.10
C VAL A 70 13.31 8.86 -9.74
N HIS A 71 13.84 7.75 -10.27
CA HIS A 71 15.28 7.55 -10.47
C HIS A 71 15.56 7.09 -11.90
#